data_AF-A0A7D9LFC2-F1
#
_entry.id   AF-A0A7D9LFC2-F1
#
_cell.length_a   1.000
_cell.length_b   1.000
_cell.length_c   1.000
_cell.angle_alpha   90.00
_cell.angle_beta   90.00
_cell.angle_gamma   90.00
#
_symmetry.space_group_name_H-M   'P 1'
#
loop_
_entity.id
_entity.type
_entity.pdbx_description
1 polymer ?
#
loop_
_entity_poly.entity_id
_entity_poly.type
_entity_poly.pdbx_seq_one_letter_code
_entity_poly.pdbx_strand_id
1 'polypeptide(L)'
;MVTNIKARSARISWADPNNVGDGNRTGFWIRLKKENFVIQNITDYNENEYKIHNLTSYTTYKISVAARNKHGFGEETITSFTTSEEGEIDKR
;
A
#
# COMPACT_ATOMS: atom_id res chain seq x y z
N MET A 1 -1.93 -7.73 0.73
CA MET A 1 -2.97 -7.80 1.77
C MET A 1 -2.94 -6.54 2.62
N VAL A 2 -4.09 -6.12 3.14
CA VAL A 2 -4.23 -5.00 4.09
C VAL A 2 -4.64 -5.57 5.44
N THR A 3 -3.95 -5.18 6.51
CA THR A 3 -4.17 -5.65 7.88
C THR A 3 -4.02 -4.51 8.87
N ASN A 4 -4.35 -4.75 10.15
CA ASN A 4 -4.24 -3.75 11.23
C ASN A 4 -4.88 -2.41 10.84
N ILE A 5 -6.08 -2.46 10.25
CA ILE A 5 -6.80 -1.28 9.81
C ILE A 5 -7.35 -0.58 11.06
N LYS A 6 -6.97 0.68 11.24
CA LYS A 6 -7.38 1.55 12.34
C LYS A 6 -7.92 2.87 11.77
N ALA A 7 -8.49 3.71 12.62
CA ALA A 7 -9.00 5.02 12.23
C ALA A 7 -7.96 5.90 11.50
N ARG A 8 -6.68 5.80 11.89
CA ARG A 8 -5.58 6.68 11.43
C ARG A 8 -4.40 5.96 10.80
N SER A 9 -4.45 4.63 10.70
CA SER A 9 -3.36 3.84 10.13
C SER A 9 -3.85 2.52 9.55
N ALA A 10 -3.08 1.96 8.63
CA ALA A 10 -3.24 0.59 8.17
C ALA A 10 -1.87 0.01 7.84
N ARG A 11 -1.77 -1.33 7.84
CA ARG A 11 -0.58 -2.05 7.40
C ARG A 11 -0.89 -2.71 6.06
N ILE A 12 0.03 -2.59 5.12
CA ILE A 12 -0.06 -3.25 3.83
C ILE A 12 1.16 -4.11 3.61
N SER A 13 0.96 -5.32 3.09
CA SER A 13 2.06 -6.22 2.75
C SER A 13 1.77 -6.94 1.44
N TRP A 14 2.82 -7.33 0.74
CA TRP A 14 2.73 -7.94 -0.59
C TRP A 14 3.84 -8.96 -0.79
N ALA A 15 3.57 -9.98 -1.58
CA ALA A 15 4.59 -10.95 -1.96
C ALA A 15 5.50 -10.35 -3.03
N ASP A 16 6.72 -10.88 -3.14
CA ASP A 16 7.50 -10.66 -4.34
C ASP A 16 6.75 -11.27 -5.53
N PRO A 17 6.70 -10.57 -6.67
CA PRO A 17 6.04 -11.12 -7.84
C PRO A 17 6.79 -12.35 -8.34
N ASN A 18 6.05 -13.38 -8.75
CA ASN A 18 6.62 -14.62 -9.30
C ASN A 18 7.46 -14.38 -10.57
N ASN A 19 7.22 -13.27 -11.26
CA ASN A 19 7.93 -12.89 -12.47
C ASN A 19 8.29 -11.40 -12.42
N VAL A 20 9.59 -11.09 -12.32
CA VAL A 20 10.16 -9.74 -12.43
C VAL A 20 10.76 -9.49 -13.83
N GLY A 21 10.46 -10.34 -14.81
CA GLY A 21 11.09 -10.35 -16.13
C GLY A 21 12.58 -10.72 -16.07
N ASP A 22 13.38 -10.20 -16.99
CA ASP A 22 14.82 -10.49 -17.13
C ASP A 22 15.72 -9.73 -16.13
N GLY A 23 15.15 -9.27 -15.01
CA GLY A 23 15.86 -8.44 -14.04
C GLY A 23 15.54 -8.81 -12.60
N ASN A 24 16.49 -8.55 -11.70
CA ASN A 24 16.25 -8.66 -10.27
C ASN A 24 15.30 -7.55 -9.81
N ARG A 25 14.44 -7.86 -8.84
CA ARG A 25 13.62 -6.88 -8.13
C ARG A 25 14.53 -5.88 -7.41
N THR A 26 14.43 -4.60 -7.74
CA THR A 26 15.21 -3.54 -7.10
C THR A 26 14.42 -2.72 -6.09
N GLY A 27 13.10 -2.89 -6.03
CA GLY A 27 12.24 -2.20 -5.06
C GLY A 27 10.77 -2.25 -5.47
N PHE A 28 9.98 -1.37 -4.86
CA PHE A 28 8.55 -1.23 -5.09
C PHE A 28 8.15 0.23 -5.26
N TRP A 29 7.04 0.41 -5.94
CA TRP A 29 6.32 1.65 -6.03
C TRP A 29 4.96 1.50 -5.38
N ILE A 30 4.67 2.39 -4.43
CA ILE A 30 3.46 2.35 -3.60
C ILE A 30 2.72 3.67 -3.79
N ARG A 31 1.44 3.58 -4.13
CA ARG A 31 0.58 4.75 -4.33
C ARG A 31 -0.70 4.60 -3.52
N LEU A 32 -1.01 5.60 -2.70
CA LEU A 32 -2.25 5.68 -1.93
C LEU A 32 -3.15 6.76 -2.50
N LYS A 33 -4.41 6.41 -2.77
CA LYS A 33 -5.43 7.32 -3.26
C LYS A 33 -6.61 7.45 -2.31
N LYS A 34 -7.12 8.67 -2.17
CA LYS A 34 -8.40 9.02 -1.53
C LYS A 34 -9.25 9.75 -2.57
N GLU A 35 -10.46 9.28 -2.84
CA GLU A 35 -11.40 9.92 -3.79
C GLU A 35 -10.74 10.24 -5.16
N ASN A 36 -9.93 9.29 -5.67
CA ASN A 36 -9.13 9.41 -6.90
C ASN A 36 -7.90 10.32 -6.84
N PHE A 37 -7.72 11.12 -5.78
CA PHE A 37 -6.52 11.92 -5.57
C PHE A 37 -5.39 11.07 -4.97
N VAL A 38 -4.18 11.19 -5.53
CA VAL A 38 -2.98 10.58 -4.96
C VAL A 38 -2.54 11.41 -3.75
N ILE A 39 -2.53 10.79 -2.57
CA ILE A 39 -2.14 11.46 -1.32
C ILE A 39 -0.78 10.98 -0.79
N GLN A 40 -0.31 9.80 -1.20
CA GLN A 40 1.05 9.34 -0.96
C GLN A 40 1.57 8.63 -2.22
N ASN A 41 2.83 8.86 -2.54
CA ASN A 41 3.50 8.30 -3.71
C ASN A 41 4.95 8.00 -3.34
N ILE A 42 5.27 6.73 -3.10
CA ILE A 42 6.58 6.28 -2.61
C ILE A 42 7.22 5.48 -3.72
N THR A 43 8.31 6.01 -4.25
CA THR A 43 9.15 5.34 -5.23
C THR A 43 10.36 4.73 -4.54
N ASP A 44 10.70 3.50 -4.89
CA ASP A 44 11.92 2.80 -4.44
C ASP A 44 11.89 2.28 -3.00
N TYR A 45 10.75 1.72 -2.61
CA TYR A 45 10.61 1.05 -1.33
C TYR A 45 11.15 -0.38 -1.38
N ASN A 46 12.03 -0.77 -0.46
CA ASN A 46 12.78 -2.03 -0.58
C ASN A 46 12.21 -3.20 0.22
N GLU A 47 11.26 -2.94 1.13
CA GLU A 47 10.60 -3.97 1.93
C GLU A 47 9.28 -4.40 1.30
N ASN A 48 8.76 -5.54 1.76
CA ASN A 48 7.50 -6.13 1.28
C ASN A 48 6.28 -5.70 2.11
N GLU A 49 6.46 -4.70 2.96
CA GLU A 49 5.42 -4.23 3.86
C GLU A 49 5.61 -2.76 4.17
N TYR A 50 4.51 -2.00 4.21
CA TYR A 50 4.51 -0.59 4.53
C TYR A 50 3.39 -0.25 5.51
N LYS A 51 3.70 0.59 6.50
CA LYS A 51 2.71 1.11 7.44
C LYS A 51 2.29 2.50 7.02
N ILE A 52 1.00 2.65 6.77
CA ILE A 52 0.38 3.90 6.37
C ILE A 52 -0.10 4.61 7.63
N HIS A 53 0.20 5.90 7.72
CA HIS A 53 -0.17 6.77 8.84
C HIS A 53 -0.97 7.98 8.36
N ASN A 54 -1.50 8.74 9.32
CA ASN A 54 -2.23 9.99 9.10
C ASN A 54 -3.43 9.85 8.15
N LEU A 55 -4.12 8.71 8.24
CA LEU A 55 -5.36 8.50 7.50
C LEU A 55 -6.50 9.35 8.10
N THR A 56 -7.55 9.55 7.32
CA THR A 56 -8.84 10.07 7.78
C THR A 56 -9.68 8.87 8.22
N SER A 57 -10.32 8.94 9.38
CA SER A 57 -11.26 7.90 9.86
C SER A 57 -12.44 7.74 8.90
N TYR A 58 -13.09 6.58 8.94
CA TYR A 58 -14.26 6.27 8.12
C TYR A 58 -14.10 6.63 6.62
N THR A 59 -12.89 6.46 6.08
CA THR A 59 -12.55 6.85 4.71
C THR A 59 -12.03 5.65 3.93
N THR A 60 -12.51 5.49 2.69
CA THR A 60 -12.04 4.46 1.78
C THR A 60 -10.81 4.92 1.02
N TYR A 61 -9.78 4.09 1.04
CA TYR A 61 -8.53 4.28 0.32
C TYR A 61 -8.33 3.20 -0.72
N LYS A 62 -7.65 3.55 -1.81
CA LYS A 62 -7.15 2.61 -2.81
C LYS A 62 -5.63 2.63 -2.79
N ILE A 63 -5.03 1.48 -2.62
CA ILE A 63 -3.58 1.28 -2.67
C ILE A 63 -3.21 0.55 -3.97
N SER A 64 -2.20 1.05 -4.66
CA SER A 64 -1.50 0.35 -5.73
C SER A 64 -0.07 0.01 -5.29
N VAL A 65 0.38 -1.19 -5.61
CA VAL A 65 1.77 -1.62 -5.42
C VAL A 65 2.28 -2.24 -6.72
N ALA A 66 3.44 -1.79 -7.22
CA ALA A 66 4.12 -2.40 -8.36
C ALA A 66 5.58 -2.70 -8.03
N ALA A 67 6.08 -3.84 -8.47
CA ALA A 67 7.50 -4.17 -8.37
C ALA A 67 8.33 -3.37 -9.39
N ARG A 68 9.56 -3.02 -9.01
CA ARG A 68 10.53 -2.34 -9.85
C ARG A 68 11.68 -3.28 -10.19
N ASN A 69 12.13 -3.23 -11.44
CA ASN A 69 13.41 -3.78 -11.88
C ASN A 69 14.21 -2.69 -12.63
N LYS A 70 15.36 -3.07 -13.21
CA LYS A 70 16.21 -2.17 -14.00
C LYS A 70 15.51 -1.54 -15.23
N HIS A 71 14.42 -2.12 -15.70
CA HIS A 71 13.65 -1.67 -16.86
C HIS A 71 12.46 -0.77 -16.51
N GLY A 72 12.04 -0.73 -15.24
CA GLY A 72 10.92 0.09 -14.79
C GLY A 72 10.02 -0.61 -13.78
N PHE A 73 8.76 -0.18 -13.73
CA PHE A 73 7.72 -0.78 -12.88
C PHE A 73 6.90 -1.80 -13.66
N GLY A 74 6.62 -2.95 -13.03
CA GLY A 74 5.73 -3.97 -13.56
C GLY A 74 4.25 -3.63 -13.30
N GLU A 75 3.40 -4.65 -13.41
CA GLU A 75 1.96 -4.51 -13.16
C GLU A 75 1.65 -4.07 -11.71
N GLU A 76 0.62 -3.22 -11.58
CA GLU A 76 0.11 -2.76 -10.29
C GLU A 76 -0.87 -3.79 -9.70
N THR A 77 -0.61 -4.24 -8.48
CA THR A 77 -1.63 -4.87 -7.64
C THR A 77 -2.41 -3.79 -6.91
N ILE A 78 -3.73 -3.77 -7.11
CA ILE A 78 -4.63 -2.78 -6.52
C ILE A 78 -5.45 -3.42 -5.41
N THR A 79 -5.59 -2.74 -4.27
CA THR A 79 -6.49 -3.16 -3.19
C THR A 79 -7.17 -1.93 -2.60
N SER A 80 -8.38 -2.10 -2.05
CA SER A 80 -9.08 -1.06 -1.30
C SER A 80 -9.31 -1.46 0.14
N PHE A 81 -9.33 -0.49 1.03
CA PHE A 81 -9.72 -0.69 2.42
C PHE A 81 -10.40 0.57 2.96
N THR A 82 -11.20 0.42 4.01
CA THR A 82 -11.87 1.52 4.69
C THR A 82 -11.37 1.55 6.13
N THR A 83 -10.88 2.70 6.58
CA THR A 83 -10.48 2.89 7.98
C THR A 83 -11.67 2.83 8.91
N SER A 84 -11.48 2.31 10.12
CA SER A 84 -12.45 2.40 11.23
C SER A 84 -12.90 3.84 11.54
N GLU A 85 -14.00 3.94 12.26
CA GLU A 85 -14.45 5.19 12.88
C GLU A 85 -13.50 5.65 13.99
N GLU A 86 -13.52 6.95 14.29
CA GLU A 86 -12.73 7.51 15.39
C GLU A 86 -13.28 7.00 16.74
N GLY A 87 -12.40 6.53 17.63
CA GLY A 87 -12.81 6.04 18.95
C GLY A 87 -13.21 4.55 19.01
N GLU A 88 -13.08 3.78 17.92
CA GLU A 88 -13.07 2.31 18.04
C GLU A 88 -11.81 1.88 18.79
N ILE A 89 -11.97 1.63 20.10
CA ILE A 89 -10.95 1.00 20.92
C ILE A 89 -10.80 -0.43 20.43
N ASP A 90 -9.61 -0.78 19.95
CA ASP A 90 -9.18 -2.13 19.58
C ASP A 90 -9.43 -3.06 20.78
N LYS A 91 -10.60 -3.71 20.82
CA LYS A 91 -10.98 -4.63 21.89
C LYS A 91 -10.07 -5.86 21.77
N ARG A 92 -9.06 -5.92 22.63
CA ARG A 92 -8.18 -7.08 22.80
C ARG A 92 -8.92 -8.28 23.34
#